data_AF-A0A2P7ARD4-F1
#
_entry.id   AF-A0A2P7ARD4-F1
#
_cell.length_a   1.000
_cell.length_b   1.000
_cell.length_c   1.000
_cell.angle_alpha   90.00
_cell.angle_beta   90.00
_cell.angle_gamma   90.00
#
_symmetry.space_group_name_H-M   'P 1'
#
loop_
_entity.id
_entity.type
_entity.pdbx_description
1 polymer ?
#
loop_
_entity_poly.entity_id
_entity_poly.type
_entity_poly.pdbx_seq_one_letter_code
_entity_poly.pdbx_strand_id
1 'polypeptide(L)' 'MTIPRPHHPKNHPDRFADCQRAIEDRLLELLGDAITAGWTRTEILAAIIEVANNTSLAMHKNMGLSVEAALRKLRP' A
#
# COMPACT_ATOMS: atom_id res chain seq x y z
N MET A 1 15.58 8.81 0.10
CA MET A 1 14.64 9.78 -0.52
C MET A 1 13.34 9.81 0.28
N THR A 2 12.66 10.95 0.40
CA THR A 2 11.39 11.09 1.14
C THR A 2 10.20 11.11 0.17
N ILE A 3 9.11 10.43 0.51
CA ILE A 3 7.87 10.45 -0.29
C ILE A 3 7.25 11.86 -0.20
N PRO A 4 6.99 12.55 -1.33
CA PRO A 4 6.41 13.89 -1.31
C PRO A 4 4.97 13.89 -0.79
N ARG A 5 4.53 15.03 -0.25
CA ARG A 5 3.16 15.21 0.22
C ARG A 5 2.20 15.29 -0.97
N PRO A 6 0.92 14.90 -0.81
CA PRO A 6 -0.07 15.03 -1.88
C PRO A 6 -0.19 16.48 -2.36
N HIS A 7 -0.08 16.70 -3.67
CA HIS A 7 -0.27 18.02 -4.28
C HIS A 7 -1.76 18.37 -4.45
N HIS A 8 -2.58 17.38 -4.83
CA HIS A 8 -4.00 17.57 -5.06
C HIS A 8 -4.90 17.22 -3.84
N PRO A 9 -6.06 17.90 -3.69
CA PRO A 9 -7.04 17.60 -2.65
C PRO A 9 -7.68 16.22 -2.86
N LYS A 10 -8.24 15.62 -1.79
CA LYS A 10 -8.70 14.22 -1.73
C LYS A 10 -9.55 13.75 -2.92
N ASN A 11 -10.39 14.61 -3.48
CA ASN A 11 -11.36 14.25 -4.53
C ASN A 11 -10.88 14.60 -5.96
N HIS A 12 -9.63 15.04 -6.11
CA HIS A 12 -9.10 15.37 -7.43
C HIS A 12 -8.83 14.09 -8.25
N PRO A 13 -9.20 14.04 -9.54
CA PRO A 13 -9.03 12.85 -10.37
C PRO A 13 -7.56 12.39 -10.46
N ASP A 14 -6.62 13.33 -10.53
CA ASP A 14 -5.19 13.00 -10.68
C ASP A 14 -4.50 12.61 -9.37
N ARG A 15 -5.18 12.67 -8.22
CA ARG A 15 -4.55 12.41 -6.93
C ARG A 15 -4.02 10.98 -6.80
N PHE A 16 -4.67 10.03 -7.47
CA PHE A 16 -4.17 8.66 -7.50
C PHE A 16 -2.88 8.54 -8.29
N ALA A 17 -2.81 9.16 -9.48
CA ALA A 17 -1.60 9.19 -10.30
C ALA A 17 -0.44 9.88 -9.57
N ASP A 18 -0.71 10.95 -8.82
CA ASP A 18 0.31 11.59 -7.97
C ASP A 18 0.84 10.65 -6.89
N CYS A 19 -0.05 9.89 -6.25
CA CYS A 19 0.34 8.91 -5.24
C CYS A 19 1.25 7.83 -5.84
N GLN A 20 0.94 7.34 -7.04
CA GLN A 20 1.77 6.37 -7.75
C GLN A 20 3.18 6.93 -8.00
N ARG A 21 3.28 8.13 -8.59
CA ARG A 21 4.58 8.78 -8.86
C ARG A 21 5.37 9.05 -7.58
N ALA A 22 4.68 9.44 -6.50
CA ALA A 22 5.32 9.75 -5.22
C ALA A 22 6.00 8.53 -4.57
N ILE A 23 5.51 7.31 -4.83
CA ILE A 23 6.07 6.07 -4.28
C ILE A 23 6.97 5.30 -5.26
N GLU A 24 6.87 5.58 -6.56
CA GLU A 24 7.56 4.85 -7.63
C GLU A 24 9.08 4.82 -7.43
N ASP A 25 9.72 5.96 -7.16
CA ASP A 25 11.17 6.03 -6.95
C ASP A 25 11.64 5.09 -5.84
N ARG A 26 10.92 5.05 -4.71
CA ARG A 26 11.25 4.19 -3.57
C ARG A 26 10.99 2.71 -3.88
N LEU A 27 10.00 2.41 -4.70
CA LEU A 27 9.72 1.05 -5.14
C LEU A 27 10.82 0.53 -6.08
N LEU A 28 11.34 1.39 -6.96
CA LEU A 28 12.45 1.06 -7.86
C LEU A 28 13.76 0.85 -7.09
N GLU A 29 14.02 1.64 -6.04
CA GLU A 29 15.14 1.40 -5.12
C GLU A 29 15.04 0.01 -4.45
N LEU A 30 13.86 -0.33 -3.91
CA LEU A 30 13.62 -1.66 -3.32
C LEU A 30 13.86 -2.78 -4.34
N LEU A 31 13.42 -2.60 -5.59
CA LEU A 31 13.65 -3.54 -6.67
C LEU A 31 15.15 -3.71 -6.94
N GLY A 32 15.92 -2.61 -6.97
CA GLY A 32 17.37 -2.62 -7.15
C GLY A 32 18.10 -3.35 -6.02
N ASP A 33 17.70 -3.10 -4.77
CA ASP A 33 18.27 -3.76 -3.59
C ASP A 33 18.01 -5.27 -3.63
N ALA A 34 16.79 -5.67 -3.99
CA ALA A 34 16.43 -7.09 -4.07
C ALA A 34 17.15 -7.82 -5.23
N ILE A 35 17.34 -7.15 -6.38
CA ILE A 35 18.19 -7.70 -7.46
C ILE A 35 19.62 -7.90 -6.96
N THR A 36 20.18 -6.93 -6.24
CA THR A 36 21.54 -7.00 -5.69
C THR A 36 21.68 -8.14 -4.68
N ALA A 37 20.61 -8.44 -3.94
CA ALA A 37 20.53 -9.59 -3.05
C ALA A 37 20.38 -10.95 -3.78
N GLY A 38 20.23 -10.96 -5.10
CA GLY A 38 20.20 -12.17 -5.94
C GLY A 38 18.81 -12.64 -6.35
N TRP A 39 17.75 -11.90 -6.04
CA TRP A 39 16.39 -12.26 -6.48
C TRP A 39 16.16 -11.91 -7.94
N THR A 40 15.35 -12.72 -8.62
CA THR A 40 14.95 -12.42 -10.00
C THR A 40 13.89 -11.33 -10.04
N ARG A 41 13.83 -10.57 -11.13
CA ARG A 41 12.81 -9.50 -11.31
C ARG A 41 11.39 -10.02 -11.16
N THR A 42 11.12 -11.24 -11.63
CA THR A 42 9.81 -11.88 -11.55
C THR A 42 9.42 -12.19 -10.11
N GLU A 43 10.33 -12.76 -9.31
CA GLU A 43 10.09 -13.03 -7.89
C GLU A 43 9.82 -11.74 -7.12
N ILE A 44 10.64 -10.71 -7.36
CA ILE A 44 10.51 -9.42 -6.68
C ILE A 44 9.15 -8.79 -6.97
N LEU A 45 8.75 -8.73 -8.26
CA LEU A 45 7.48 -8.13 -8.64
C LEU A 45 6.28 -8.89 -8.06
N ALA A 46 6.32 -10.24 -8.14
CA ALA A 46 5.28 -11.08 -7.54
C ALA A 46 5.19 -10.86 -6.03
N ALA A 47 6.32 -10.81 -5.33
CA ALA A 47 6.36 -10.57 -3.89
C ALA A 47 5.82 -9.19 -3.51
N ILE A 48 6.17 -8.13 -4.25
CA ILE A 48 5.64 -6.78 -4.03
C ILE A 48 4.11 -6.76 -4.15
N ILE A 49 3.57 -7.38 -5.19
CA ILE A 49 2.12 -7.49 -5.41
C ILE A 49 1.45 -8.23 -4.25
N GLU A 50 1.99 -9.38 -3.86
CA GLU A 50 1.43 -10.18 -2.76
C GLU A 50 1.50 -9.45 -1.41
N VAL A 51 2.58 -8.72 -1.13
CA VAL A 51 2.69 -7.89 0.08
C VAL A 51 1.64 -6.77 0.06
N ALA A 52 1.43 -6.10 -1.08
CA ALA A 52 0.39 -5.08 -1.21
C ALA A 52 -1.02 -5.66 -1.02
N ASN A 53 -1.31 -6.82 -1.63
CA ASN A 53 -2.58 -7.53 -1.48
C ASN A 53 -2.85 -7.91 -0.02
N ASN A 54 -1.86 -8.52 0.65
CA ASN A 54 -1.97 -8.91 2.05
C ASN A 54 -2.16 -7.71 2.99
N THR A 55 -1.48 -6.60 2.70
CA THR A 55 -1.63 -5.34 3.43
C THR A 55 -3.05 -4.79 3.28
N SER A 56 -3.57 -4.76 2.05
CA SER A 56 -4.96 -4.35 1.77
C SER A 56 -5.96 -5.21 2.55
N LEU A 57 -5.82 -6.54 2.48
CA LEU A 57 -6.67 -7.47 3.23
C LEU A 57 -6.61 -7.22 4.75
N ALA A 58 -5.43 -6.98 5.31
CA ALA A 58 -5.28 -6.67 6.72
C ALA A 58 -5.96 -5.35 7.12
N MET A 59 -5.83 -4.30 6.29
CA MET A 59 -6.51 -3.02 6.51
C MET A 59 -8.04 -3.17 6.51
N HIS A 60 -8.58 -3.98 5.59
CA HIS A 60 -10.01 -4.27 5.54
C HIS A 60 -10.49 -5.14 6.71
N LYS A 61 -9.72 -6.16 7.13
CA LYS A 61 -10.02 -6.96 8.33
C LYS A 61 -10.09 -6.09 9.59
N ASN A 62 -9.18 -5.15 9.74
CA ASN A 62 -9.18 -4.21 10.86
C ASN A 62 -10.41 -3.29 10.84
N MET A 63 -10.90 -2.88 9.66
CA MET A 63 -12.17 -2.15 9.55
C MET A 63 -13.38 -3.02 9.95
N GLY A 64 -13.42 -4.29 9.54
CA GLY A 64 -14.50 -5.22 9.90
C GLY A 64 -14.59 -5.46 11.41
N LEU A 65 -13.44 -5.68 12.07
CA LEU A 65 -13.35 -5.82 13.53
C LEU A 65 -13.82 -4.55 14.26
N SER A 66 -13.52 -3.37 13.72
CA SER A 66 -14.00 -2.10 14.28
C SER A 66 -15.51 -1.96 14.19
N VAL A 67 -16.13 -2.40 13.09
CA VAL A 67 -17.59 -2.38 12.92
C VAL A 67 -18.25 -3.37 13.88
N GLU A 68 -17.74 -4.59 13.99
CA GLU A 68 -18.29 -5.61 14.90
C GLU A 68 -18.15 -5.19 16.37
N ALA A 69 -17.02 -4.60 16.75
CA ALA A 69 -16.81 -4.06 18.09
C ALA A 69 -17.79 -2.91 18.40
N ALA A 70 -18.09 -2.04 17.42
CA ALA A 70 -19.07 -0.98 17.57
C ALA A 70 -20.51 -1.55 17.68
N LEU A 71 -20.86 -2.54 16.86
CA LEU A 71 -22.17 -3.21 16.91
C LEU A 71 -22.38 -3.97 18.23
N ARG A 72 -21.34 -4.59 18.80
CA ARG A 72 -21.42 -5.26 20.12
C ARG A 72 -21.71 -4.28 21.25
N LYS A 73 -21.24 -3.03 21.16
CA LYS A 73 -21.55 -1.97 22.13
C LYS A 73 -23.00 -1.45 22.03
N LEU A 74 -23.67 -1.70 20.90
CA LEU A 74 -25.05 -1.28 20.64
C LEU A 74 -26.08 -2.39 20.90
N ARG A 75 -25.62 -3.62 21.18
CA ARG A 75 -26.51 -4.73 21.57
C ARG A 75 -26.84 -4.56 23.07
N PRO A 76 -28.13 -4.45 23.46
CA PRO A 76 -28.54 -4.30 24.86
C PRO A 76 -28.21 -5.54 25.70
#